data_AF-A0A958ZN54-F1
#
_entry.id   AF-A0A958ZN54-F1
#
_cell.length_a   1.000
_cell.length_b   1.000
_cell.length_c   1.000
_cell.angle_alpha   90.00
_cell.angle_beta   90.00
_cell.angle_gamma   90.00
#
_symmetry.space_group_name_H-M   'P 1'
#
loop_
_entity.id
_entity.type
_entity.pdbx_description
1 polymer ?
#
loop_
_entity_poly.entity_id
_entity_poly.type
_entity_poly.pdbx_seq_one_letter_code
_entity_poly.pdbx_strand_id
1 'polypeptide(L)'
;NDGVFSIYVKENDTLLVSGIQFYYREIKITKDILHAEKIKIDLFQKINELEEVELKSHNLIGNITVDAENAPIPESKVAKGALDFSGINFSKPVISNIDEIDRRKPPDAERLTSPMAPVGGNILGLLSFALDPLIDEVSKIGQNRRKRKRQEYLFEKKSKEVPDEIVAYLGESFFTETLKIPYEKINDFIEYCKPKGLHRFYVENKKIEAIDLLIKEAEEFNKTD
;
A
#
# COMPACT_ATOMS: atom_id res chain seq x y z
N ASN A 1 -3.58 36.51 -1.18
CA ASN A 1 -3.98 35.33 -1.99
C ASN A 1 -5.35 34.92 -1.51
N ASP A 2 -6.38 35.48 -2.12
CA ASP A 2 -7.69 35.64 -1.47
C ASP A 2 -8.63 34.44 -1.74
N GLY A 3 -8.04 33.26 -2.00
CA GLY A 3 -8.77 32.03 -2.33
C GLY A 3 -9.48 32.04 -3.69
N VAL A 4 -9.17 33.01 -4.58
CA VAL A 4 -9.78 33.14 -5.90
C VAL A 4 -8.90 32.47 -6.96
N PHE A 5 -9.51 31.63 -7.78
CA PHE A 5 -8.86 30.91 -8.88
C PHE A 5 -9.66 31.06 -10.17
N SER A 6 -9.00 30.93 -11.32
CA SER A 6 -9.63 30.97 -12.64
C SER A 6 -9.11 29.81 -13.47
N ILE A 7 -10.04 29.07 -14.08
CA ILE A 7 -9.73 27.91 -14.90
C ILE A 7 -10.71 27.85 -16.08
N TYR A 8 -10.20 27.55 -17.27
CA TYR A 8 -11.02 27.34 -18.45
C TYR A 8 -11.62 25.94 -18.42
N VAL A 9 -12.94 25.83 -18.56
CA VAL A 9 -13.68 24.56 -18.52
C VAL A 9 -14.72 24.49 -19.63
N LYS A 10 -15.08 23.28 -20.03
CA LYS A 10 -16.18 22.99 -20.95
C LYS A 10 -17.29 22.24 -20.22
N GLU A 11 -18.46 22.19 -20.85
CA GLU A 11 -19.58 21.43 -20.32
C GLU A 11 -19.19 19.95 -20.19
N ASN A 12 -19.61 19.31 -19.09
CA ASN A 12 -19.34 17.93 -18.74
C ASN A 12 -17.89 17.62 -18.30
N ASP A 13 -17.05 18.66 -18.15
CA ASP A 13 -15.76 18.51 -17.46
C ASP A 13 -15.95 18.26 -15.96
N THR A 14 -14.95 17.67 -15.30
CA THR A 14 -14.94 17.48 -13.84
C THR A 14 -13.80 18.27 -13.23
N LEU A 15 -14.12 19.22 -12.35
CA LEU A 15 -13.14 19.95 -11.56
C LEU A 15 -12.89 19.20 -10.25
N LEU A 16 -11.60 18.96 -9.96
CA LEU A 16 -11.15 18.42 -8.69
C LEU A 16 -10.36 19.50 -7.96
N VAL A 17 -10.84 19.87 -6.77
CA VAL A 17 -10.15 20.81 -5.89
C VAL A 17 -9.62 20.03 -4.68
N SER A 18 -8.31 20.11 -4.43
CA SER A 18 -7.64 19.41 -3.34
C SER A 18 -6.59 20.29 -2.66
N GLY A 19 -6.26 19.95 -1.42
CA GLY A 19 -5.21 20.62 -0.65
C GLY A 19 -4.68 19.70 0.45
N ILE A 20 -3.47 19.97 0.94
CA ILE A 20 -2.81 19.12 1.96
C ILE A 20 -3.64 19.00 3.25
N GLN A 21 -4.33 20.08 3.62
CA GLN A 21 -5.09 20.19 4.86
C GLN A 21 -6.61 19.97 4.67
N PHE A 22 -7.05 19.56 3.48
CA PHE A 22 -8.48 19.46 3.14
C PHE A 22 -8.79 18.16 2.39
N TYR A 23 -10.01 17.65 2.56
CA TYR A 23 -10.53 16.61 1.67
C TYR A 23 -10.78 17.17 0.27
N TYR A 24 -10.46 16.38 -0.75
CA TYR A 24 -10.71 16.78 -2.13
C TYR A 24 -12.21 16.78 -2.43
N ARG A 25 -12.63 17.66 -3.33
CA ARG A 25 -14.02 17.75 -3.80
C ARG A 25 -14.06 17.72 -5.32
N GLU A 26 -14.88 16.84 -5.85
CA GLU A 26 -15.15 16.73 -7.29
C GLU A 26 -16.47 17.42 -7.64
N ILE A 27 -16.46 18.22 -8.70
CA ILE A 27 -17.60 18.98 -9.18
C ILE A 27 -17.70 18.78 -10.69
N LYS A 28 -18.83 18.25 -11.15
CA LYS A 28 -19.15 18.16 -12.58
C LYS A 28 -19.67 19.50 -13.06
N ILE A 29 -19.12 19.98 -14.18
CA ILE A 29 -19.51 21.25 -14.79
C ILE A 29 -20.81 21.06 -15.57
N THR A 30 -21.87 21.69 -15.06
CA THR A 30 -23.17 21.78 -15.73
C THR A 30 -23.31 23.10 -16.49
N LYS A 31 -24.28 23.18 -17.40
CA LYS A 31 -24.59 24.43 -18.12
C LYS A 31 -24.93 25.58 -17.17
N ASP A 32 -25.65 25.29 -16.10
CA ASP A 32 -26.04 26.29 -15.09
C ASP A 32 -24.82 26.91 -14.40
N ILE A 33 -23.80 26.10 -14.14
CA ILE A 33 -22.53 26.52 -13.56
C ILE A 33 -21.74 27.42 -14.52
N LEU A 34 -21.72 27.09 -15.82
CA LEU A 34 -21.09 27.91 -16.85
C LEU A 34 -21.77 29.27 -17.01
N HIS A 35 -23.10 29.32 -16.90
CA HIS A 35 -23.87 30.56 -16.96
C HIS A 35 -23.71 31.43 -15.70
N ALA A 36 -23.47 30.83 -14.53
CA ALA A 36 -23.27 31.57 -13.28
C ALA A 36 -21.90 32.27 -13.20
N GLU A 37 -20.94 31.89 -14.06
CA GLU A 37 -19.54 32.38 -14.18
C GLU A 37 -18.66 32.25 -12.92
N LYS A 38 -19.25 32.16 -11.72
CA LYS A 38 -18.57 32.05 -10.44
C LYS A 38 -19.18 30.95 -9.60
N ILE A 39 -18.32 30.15 -8.99
CA ILE A 39 -18.70 29.08 -8.06
C ILE A 39 -17.97 29.31 -6.75
N LYS A 40 -18.69 29.22 -5.64
CA LYS A 40 -18.08 29.14 -4.31
C LYS A 40 -17.99 27.67 -3.89
N ILE A 41 -16.79 27.23 -3.52
CA ILE A 41 -16.52 25.84 -3.15
C ILE A 41 -16.00 25.82 -1.71
N ASP A 42 -16.79 25.25 -0.80
CA ASP A 42 -16.37 25.01 0.57
C ASP A 42 -15.74 23.60 0.67
N LEU A 43 -14.56 23.53 1.29
CA LEU A 43 -13.79 22.29 1.51
C LEU A 43 -13.77 21.93 2.99
N PHE A 44 -13.85 20.63 3.29
CA PHE A 44 -13.76 20.13 4.66
C PHE A 44 -12.31 19.93 5.07
N GLN A 45 -11.94 20.43 6.26
CA GLN A 45 -10.59 20.28 6.80
C GLN A 45 -10.30 18.83 7.18
N LYS A 46 -9.09 18.37 6.85
CA LYS A 46 -8.56 17.09 7.28
C LYS A 46 -7.86 17.29 8.61
N ILE A 47 -8.44 16.77 9.69
CA ILE A 47 -7.77 16.70 10.99
C ILE A 47 -6.84 15.49 10.93
N ASN A 48 -5.52 15.73 10.92
CA ASN A 48 -4.54 14.66 11.06
C ASN A 48 -4.13 14.63 12.53
N GLU A 49 -4.68 13.69 13.30
CA GLU A 49 -4.12 13.35 14.59
C GLU A 49 -2.83 12.57 14.35
N LEU A 50 -1.71 13.12 14.81
CA LEU A 50 -0.45 12.42 14.78
C LEU A 50 -0.46 11.41 15.91
N GLU A 51 -0.20 10.15 15.59
CA GLU A 51 0.00 9.12 16.61
C GLU A 51 1.24 9.51 17.44
N GLU A 52 1.07 9.54 18.76
CA GLU A 52 2.19 9.79 19.66
C GLU A 52 3.19 8.65 19.53
N VAL A 53 4.36 8.94 18.98
CA VAL A 53 5.46 7.99 18.90
C VAL A 53 6.32 8.16 20.13
N GLU A 54 6.21 7.24 21.09
CA GLU A 54 7.18 7.12 22.17
C GLU A 54 8.52 6.66 21.59
N LEU A 55 9.41 7.62 21.32
CA LEU A 55 10.80 7.33 21.02
C LEU A 55 11.51 6.95 22.31
N LYS A 56 11.42 5.66 22.69
CA LYS A 56 12.38 5.08 23.63
C LYS A 56 13.75 5.19 22.97
N SER A 57 14.50 6.20 23.39
CA SER A 57 15.80 6.52 22.79
C SER A 57 16.77 5.35 22.93
N HIS A 58 16.53 4.48 23.93
CA HIS A 58 17.13 3.17 24.09
C HIS A 58 16.71 2.51 25.42
N ASN A 59 16.75 1.18 25.50
CA ASN A 59 16.85 0.44 26.78
C ASN A 59 18.32 0.24 27.17
N LEU A 60 19.18 1.27 27.03
CA LEU A 60 20.56 1.17 27.52
C LEU A 60 20.51 1.26 29.04
N ILE A 61 21.06 0.25 29.69
CA ILE A 61 21.18 0.19 31.14
C ILE A 61 22.40 1.03 31.59
N GLY A 62 23.22 1.48 30.63
CA GLY A 62 24.43 2.28 30.88
C GLY A 62 25.66 1.41 31.14
N ASN A 63 25.57 0.11 30.85
CA ASN A 63 26.67 -0.83 30.94
C ASN A 63 26.99 -1.36 29.55
N ILE A 64 28.13 -0.93 28.99
CA ILE A 64 28.50 -1.19 27.60
C ILE A 64 28.56 -2.68 27.24
N THR A 65 28.89 -3.55 28.19
CA THR A 65 28.96 -4.99 27.96
C THR A 65 27.55 -5.57 27.78
N VAL A 66 26.64 -5.22 28.69
CA VAL A 66 25.24 -5.68 28.66
C VAL A 66 24.48 -5.07 27.48
N ASP A 67 24.78 -3.82 27.16
CA ASP A 67 24.13 -3.09 26.08
C ASP A 67 24.60 -3.58 24.69
N ALA A 68 25.87 -3.99 24.56
CA ALA A 68 26.40 -4.58 23.33
C ALA A 68 25.83 -5.98 23.05
N GLU A 69 25.59 -6.78 24.11
CA GLU A 69 24.96 -8.11 23.98
C GLU A 69 23.47 -8.01 23.65
N ASN A 70 22.77 -7.00 24.17
CA ASN A 70 21.36 -6.75 23.89
C ASN A 70 21.12 -5.91 22.63
N ALA A 71 22.17 -5.50 21.92
CA ALA A 71 22.03 -4.77 20.68
C ALA A 71 21.32 -5.66 19.64
N PRO A 72 20.26 -5.16 18.98
CA PRO A 72 19.57 -5.93 17.96
C PRO A 72 20.57 -6.24 16.84
N ILE A 73 20.89 -7.52 16.67
CA ILE A 73 21.69 -7.99 15.53
C ILE A 73 20.80 -7.76 14.30
N PRO A 74 21.13 -6.84 13.39
CA PRO A 74 20.32 -6.65 12.21
C PRO A 74 20.30 -7.97 11.45
N GLU A 75 19.09 -8.49 11.17
CA GLU A 75 18.95 -9.65 10.31
C GLU A 75 19.70 -9.36 9.02
N SER A 76 20.76 -10.14 8.77
CA SER A 76 21.52 -10.03 7.55
C SER A 76 20.58 -10.24 6.36
N LYS A 77 20.27 -9.15 5.63
CA LYS A 77 19.54 -9.22 4.36
C LYS A 77 20.36 -9.92 3.26
N VAL A 78 21.57 -10.37 3.58
CA VAL A 78 22.46 -11.06 2.68
C VAL A 78 22.08 -12.54 2.68
N ALA A 79 21.69 -13.05 1.51
CA ALA A 79 21.32 -14.45 1.35
C ALA A 79 22.42 -15.39 1.89
N LYS A 80 22.03 -16.52 2.51
CA LYS A 80 22.99 -17.53 2.97
C LYS A 80 23.91 -17.93 1.80
N GLY A 81 25.22 -17.69 1.96
CA GLY A 81 26.23 -17.96 0.94
C GLY A 81 26.65 -16.76 0.08
N ALA A 82 25.97 -15.61 0.14
CA ALA A 82 26.38 -14.43 -0.64
C ALA A 82 27.68 -13.76 -0.14
N LEU A 83 28.16 -14.11 1.06
CA LEU A 83 29.47 -13.72 1.57
C LEU A 83 30.47 -14.89 1.58
N ASP A 84 30.14 -16.02 0.95
CA ASP A 84 31.06 -17.15 0.85
C ASP A 84 31.98 -16.97 -0.37
N PHE A 85 33.18 -16.48 -0.10
CA PHE A 85 34.23 -16.28 -1.11
C PHE A 85 35.28 -17.40 -1.10
N SER A 86 35.04 -18.51 -0.39
CA SER A 86 35.99 -19.62 -0.27
C SER A 86 36.32 -20.30 -1.61
N GLY A 87 35.44 -20.17 -2.61
CA GLY A 87 35.62 -20.69 -3.95
C GLY A 87 36.46 -19.82 -4.90
N ILE A 88 36.91 -18.63 -4.48
CA ILE A 88 37.66 -17.72 -5.36
C ILE A 88 39.16 -18.04 -5.29
N ASN A 89 39.71 -18.51 -6.42
CA ASN A 89 41.15 -18.74 -6.57
C ASN A 89 41.85 -17.50 -7.13
N PHE A 90 42.46 -16.70 -6.24
CA PHE A 90 43.18 -15.47 -6.59
C PHE A 90 44.57 -15.71 -7.22
N SER A 91 45.01 -16.96 -7.35
CA SER A 91 46.32 -17.30 -7.92
C SER A 91 46.36 -17.24 -9.45
N LYS A 92 45.21 -17.08 -10.12
CA LYS A 92 45.14 -16.84 -11.57
C LYS A 92 44.86 -15.36 -11.84
N PRO A 93 45.68 -14.66 -12.66
CA PRO A 93 45.32 -13.32 -13.10
C PRO A 93 44.02 -13.38 -13.90
N VAL A 94 42.96 -12.73 -13.41
CA VAL A 94 41.62 -12.71 -14.02
C VAL A 94 41.53 -11.75 -15.20
N ILE A 95 42.54 -10.91 -15.41
CA ILE A 95 42.56 -9.90 -16.47
C ILE A 95 43.47 -10.39 -17.60
N SER A 96 42.89 -10.95 -18.66
CA SER A 96 43.53 -10.94 -19.97
C SER A 96 43.41 -9.53 -20.56
N ASN A 97 44.46 -9.01 -21.21
CA ASN A 97 44.47 -7.67 -21.83
C ASN A 97 43.42 -7.45 -22.95
N ILE A 98 42.60 -8.46 -23.23
CA ILE A 98 41.56 -8.47 -24.25
C ILE A 98 40.33 -9.07 -23.57
N ASP A 99 39.28 -8.27 -23.43
CA ASP A 99 38.02 -8.70 -22.82
C ASP A 99 36.96 -9.04 -23.89
N GLU A 100 35.75 -9.36 -23.44
CA GLU A 100 34.63 -9.69 -24.32
C GLU A 100 34.06 -8.44 -25.04
N ILE A 101 34.39 -7.25 -24.56
CA ILE A 101 33.98 -5.95 -25.13
C ILE A 101 34.89 -5.62 -26.31
N ASP A 102 36.21 -5.83 -26.18
CA ASP A 102 37.21 -5.67 -27.24
C ASP A 102 36.94 -6.57 -28.46
N ARG A 103 36.33 -7.74 -28.24
CA ARG A 103 36.00 -8.71 -29.32
C ARG A 103 34.66 -8.46 -30.00
N ARG A 104 33.84 -7.51 -29.51
CA ARG A 104 32.52 -7.22 -30.10
C ARG A 104 32.65 -6.21 -31.23
N LYS A 105 32.23 -6.60 -32.43
CA LYS A 105 32.03 -5.67 -33.53
C LYS A 105 30.82 -4.77 -33.22
N PRO A 106 30.89 -3.43 -33.41
CA PRO A 106 29.77 -2.55 -33.12
C PRO A 106 28.51 -2.96 -33.92
N PRO A 107 27.30 -2.80 -33.34
CA PRO A 107 26.05 -3.03 -34.05
C PRO A 107 25.93 -2.12 -35.28
N ASP A 108 25.37 -2.65 -36.36
CA ASP A 108 25.25 -1.93 -37.63
C ASP A 108 24.14 -0.85 -37.53
N ALA A 109 24.53 0.41 -37.36
CA ALA A 109 23.62 1.52 -37.06
C ALA A 109 22.62 1.81 -38.20
N GLU A 110 23.01 1.57 -39.45
CA GLU A 110 22.13 1.72 -40.61
C GLU A 110 20.96 0.72 -40.58
N ARG A 111 21.18 -0.50 -40.08
CA ARG A 111 20.10 -1.50 -39.93
C ARG A 111 19.09 -1.15 -38.84
N LEU A 112 19.50 -0.38 -37.84
CA LEU A 112 18.65 0.03 -36.72
C LEU A 112 17.85 1.31 -37.00
N THR A 113 18.29 2.11 -37.97
CA THR A 113 17.76 3.48 -38.19
C THR A 113 17.20 3.72 -39.59
N SER A 114 17.48 2.85 -40.57
CA SER A 114 17.02 3.05 -41.94
C SER A 114 15.56 2.62 -42.13
N PRO A 115 14.66 3.52 -42.59
CA PRO A 115 13.27 3.21 -42.89
C PRO A 115 13.07 2.36 -44.17
N MET A 116 14.14 2.11 -44.95
CA MET A 116 14.10 1.37 -46.22
C MET A 116 14.86 0.02 -46.19
N ALA A 117 15.30 -0.44 -45.01
CA ALA A 117 15.96 -1.73 -44.89
C ALA A 117 15.04 -2.88 -45.33
N PRO A 118 15.54 -3.88 -46.08
CA PRO A 118 14.71 -4.96 -46.61
C PRO A 118 14.00 -5.70 -45.47
N VAL A 119 12.68 -5.84 -45.64
CA VAL A 119 11.73 -6.49 -44.73
C VAL A 119 12.17 -7.92 -44.43
N GLY A 120 13.02 -8.07 -43.42
CA GLY A 120 13.57 -9.36 -42.98
C GLY A 120 14.15 -9.33 -41.56
N GLY A 121 13.94 -8.24 -40.81
CA GLY A 121 14.40 -8.12 -39.43
C GLY A 121 13.55 -7.12 -38.65
N ASN A 122 12.88 -7.61 -37.61
CA ASN A 122 12.24 -6.84 -36.54
C ASN A 122 11.13 -5.86 -36.91
N ILE A 123 10.04 -6.40 -37.44
CA ILE A 123 8.70 -5.78 -37.30
C ILE A 123 8.40 -5.51 -35.82
N LEU A 124 8.90 -6.36 -34.91
CA LEU A 124 8.80 -6.17 -33.46
C LEU A 124 9.48 -4.89 -32.95
N GLY A 125 10.59 -4.48 -33.57
CA GLY A 125 11.34 -3.29 -33.15
C GLY A 125 10.61 -2.00 -33.51
N LEU A 126 10.10 -1.90 -34.73
CA LEU A 126 9.27 -0.76 -35.16
C LEU A 126 7.90 -0.75 -34.46
N LEU A 127 7.32 -1.91 -34.20
CA LEU A 127 6.07 -2.02 -33.43
C LEU A 127 6.27 -1.65 -31.96
N SER A 128 7.43 -1.95 -31.35
CA SER A 128 7.76 -1.46 -29.99
C SER A 128 7.75 0.07 -29.95
N PHE A 129 8.49 0.78 -30.80
CA PHE A 129 8.51 2.25 -30.77
C PHE A 129 7.13 2.91 -30.95
N ALA A 130 6.23 2.29 -31.74
CA ALA A 130 4.88 2.82 -31.97
C ALA A 130 3.88 2.45 -30.86
N LEU A 131 4.10 1.35 -30.14
CA LEU A 131 3.19 0.82 -29.13
C LEU A 131 3.71 0.97 -27.69
N ASP A 132 4.96 1.38 -27.47
CA ASP A 132 5.56 1.61 -26.14
C ASP A 132 4.67 2.43 -25.19
N PRO A 133 4.01 3.55 -25.61
CA PRO A 133 3.12 4.28 -24.70
C PRO A 133 1.85 3.50 -24.32
N LEU A 134 1.38 2.58 -25.16
CA LEU A 134 0.24 1.70 -24.86
C LEU A 134 0.65 0.47 -24.06
N ILE A 135 1.85 -0.08 -24.30
CA ILE A 135 2.38 -1.25 -23.60
C ILE A 135 2.70 -0.92 -22.14
N ASP A 136 3.22 0.28 -21.86
CA ASP A 136 3.47 0.75 -20.49
C ASP A 136 2.19 0.95 -19.66
N GLU A 137 1.08 1.32 -20.31
CA GLU A 137 -0.21 1.49 -19.64
C GLU A 137 -0.90 0.13 -19.38
N VAL A 138 -0.79 -0.81 -20.33
CA VAL A 138 -1.31 -2.18 -20.19
C VAL A 138 -0.49 -3.01 -19.20
N SER A 139 0.82 -2.78 -19.09
CA SER A 139 1.67 -3.46 -18.09
C SER A 139 1.34 -3.02 -16.66
N LYS A 140 1.00 -1.74 -16.44
CA LYS A 140 0.50 -1.20 -15.16
C LYS A 140 -0.83 -1.83 -14.75
N ILE A 141 -1.73 -2.13 -15.69
CA ILE A 141 -2.99 -2.84 -15.45
C ILE A 141 -2.74 -4.25 -14.87
N GLY A 142 -1.72 -4.97 -15.35
CA GLY A 142 -1.34 -6.30 -14.85
C GLY A 142 -0.69 -6.28 -13.46
N GLN A 143 0.18 -5.30 -13.19
CA GLN A 143 0.84 -5.13 -11.88
C GLN A 143 -0.17 -4.76 -10.78
N ASN A 144 -1.19 -3.95 -11.11
CA ASN A 144 -2.24 -3.57 -10.18
C ASN A 144 -3.10 -4.77 -9.75
N ARG A 145 -3.36 -5.73 -10.65
CA ARG A 145 -4.09 -6.96 -10.31
C ARG A 145 -3.33 -7.84 -9.32
N ARG A 146 -2.01 -7.99 -9.47
CA ARG A 146 -1.17 -8.77 -8.53
C ARG A 146 -1.10 -8.10 -7.16
N LYS A 147 -0.95 -6.77 -7.11
CA LYS A 147 -0.97 -6.00 -5.85
C LYS A 147 -2.32 -6.13 -5.14
N ARG A 148 -3.45 -6.04 -5.87
CA ARG A 148 -4.80 -6.19 -5.30
C ARG A 148 -5.02 -7.58 -4.71
N LYS A 149 -4.68 -8.64 -5.45
CA LYS A 149 -4.77 -10.03 -4.94
C LYS A 149 -3.92 -10.27 -3.69
N ARG A 150 -2.73 -9.65 -3.62
CA ARG A 150 -1.86 -9.75 -2.43
C ARG A 150 -2.47 -9.04 -1.22
N GLN A 151 -3.09 -7.87 -1.43
CA GLN A 151 -3.81 -7.15 -0.38
C GLN A 151 -5.05 -7.92 0.10
N GLU A 152 -5.84 -8.48 -0.82
CA GLU A 152 -6.99 -9.35 -0.51
C GLU A 152 -6.54 -10.56 0.34
N TYR A 153 -5.45 -11.23 -0.03
CA TYR A 153 -4.89 -12.35 0.75
C TYR A 153 -4.39 -11.94 2.15
N LEU A 154 -3.69 -10.82 2.27
CA LEU A 154 -3.21 -10.29 3.56
C LEU A 154 -4.39 -9.93 4.47
N PHE A 155 -5.43 -9.33 3.93
CA PHE A 155 -6.66 -9.01 4.63
C PHE A 155 -7.38 -10.27 5.11
N GLU A 156 -7.50 -11.28 4.24
CA GLU A 156 -8.10 -12.57 4.60
C GLU A 156 -7.31 -13.27 5.70
N LYS A 157 -5.97 -13.25 5.63
CA LYS A 157 -5.12 -13.83 6.67
C LYS A 157 -5.32 -13.14 8.01
N LYS A 158 -5.25 -11.80 8.04
CA LYS A 158 -5.49 -11.03 9.27
C LYS A 158 -6.89 -11.27 9.83
N SER A 159 -7.92 -11.32 8.98
CA SER A 159 -9.31 -11.55 9.42
C SER A 159 -9.53 -12.88 10.17
N LYS A 160 -8.65 -13.87 9.98
CA LYS A 160 -8.68 -15.15 10.70
C LYS A 160 -8.04 -15.06 12.09
N GLU A 161 -7.10 -14.12 12.28
CA GLU A 161 -6.38 -13.88 13.54
C GLU A 161 -7.14 -12.89 14.46
N VAL A 162 -8.07 -12.11 13.89
CA VAL A 162 -8.91 -11.13 14.61
C VAL A 162 -9.67 -11.67 15.83
N PRO A 163 -10.29 -12.87 15.82
CA PRO A 163 -11.09 -13.35 16.96
C PRO A 163 -10.29 -13.40 18.27
N ASP A 164 -9.07 -13.95 18.20
CA ASP A 164 -8.22 -14.13 19.37
C ASP A 164 -7.66 -12.79 19.86
N GLU A 165 -7.33 -11.87 18.94
CA GLU A 165 -6.83 -10.53 19.27
C GLU A 165 -7.89 -9.64 19.93
N ILE A 166 -9.15 -9.73 19.50
CA ILE A 166 -10.26 -8.94 20.07
C ILE A 166 -10.52 -9.33 21.52
N VAL A 167 -10.53 -10.63 21.83
CA VAL A 167 -10.73 -11.13 23.20
C VAL A 167 -9.56 -10.73 24.08
N ALA A 168 -8.32 -10.83 23.59
CA ALA A 168 -7.13 -10.40 24.32
C ALA A 168 -7.10 -8.89 24.61
N TYR A 169 -7.59 -8.07 23.67
CA TYR A 169 -7.58 -6.61 23.80
C TYR A 169 -8.70 -6.06 24.70
N LEU A 170 -9.93 -6.54 24.52
CA LEU A 170 -11.09 -6.07 25.28
C LEU A 170 -11.18 -6.69 26.67
N GLY A 171 -10.59 -7.87 26.86
CA GLY A 171 -10.66 -8.63 28.09
C GLY A 171 -12.02 -9.30 28.29
N GLU A 172 -12.01 -10.41 29.03
CA GLU A 172 -13.21 -11.23 29.26
C GLU A 172 -14.30 -10.50 30.05
N SER A 173 -13.91 -9.52 30.89
CA SER A 173 -14.83 -8.68 31.67
C SER A 173 -15.71 -7.80 30.78
N PHE A 174 -15.21 -7.35 29.62
CA PHE A 174 -15.99 -6.51 28.71
C PHE A 174 -17.21 -7.28 28.15
N PHE A 175 -17.02 -8.54 27.78
CA PHE A 175 -18.11 -9.36 27.24
C PHE A 175 -19.11 -9.79 28.31
N THR A 176 -18.62 -10.12 29.51
CA THR A 176 -19.46 -10.68 30.58
C THR A 176 -20.18 -9.59 31.39
N GLU A 177 -19.50 -8.49 31.74
CA GLU A 177 -20.06 -7.43 32.59
C GLU A 177 -20.80 -6.38 31.76
N THR A 178 -20.20 -5.91 30.67
CA THR A 178 -20.76 -4.81 29.85
C THR A 178 -21.76 -5.33 28.83
N LEU A 179 -21.36 -6.33 28.02
CA LEU A 179 -22.21 -6.87 26.95
C LEU A 179 -23.19 -7.94 27.46
N LYS A 180 -23.03 -8.42 28.70
CA LYS A 180 -23.86 -9.48 29.32
C LYS A 180 -23.91 -10.79 28.52
N ILE A 181 -22.84 -11.10 27.79
CA ILE A 181 -22.72 -12.33 27.00
C ILE A 181 -22.02 -13.38 27.87
N PRO A 182 -22.60 -14.57 28.06
CA PRO A 182 -21.96 -15.64 28.83
C PRO A 182 -20.70 -16.12 28.11
N TYR A 183 -19.67 -16.50 28.88
CA TYR A 183 -18.34 -16.85 28.38
C TYR A 183 -18.38 -17.87 27.23
N GLU A 184 -19.25 -18.87 27.34
CA GLU A 184 -19.42 -19.94 26.34
C GLU A 184 -19.91 -19.43 24.98
N LYS A 185 -20.64 -18.32 24.94
CA LYS A 185 -21.20 -17.72 23.71
C LYS A 185 -20.34 -16.61 23.10
N ILE A 186 -19.19 -16.29 23.70
CA ILE A 186 -18.32 -15.20 23.19
C ILE A 186 -17.83 -15.50 21.76
N ASN A 187 -17.41 -16.74 21.49
CA ASN A 187 -16.95 -17.14 20.16
C ASN A 187 -18.07 -17.09 19.12
N ASP A 188 -19.28 -17.52 19.49
CA ASP A 188 -20.46 -17.48 18.63
C ASP A 188 -20.87 -16.03 18.31
N PHE A 189 -20.77 -15.14 19.29
CA PHE A 189 -21.01 -13.70 19.11
C PHE A 189 -19.98 -13.05 18.19
N ILE A 190 -18.69 -13.38 18.34
CA ILE A 190 -17.65 -12.88 17.44
C ILE A 190 -17.89 -13.39 16.01
N GLU A 191 -18.28 -14.64 15.85
CA GLU A 191 -18.65 -15.21 14.55
C GLU A 191 -19.85 -14.50 13.92
N TYR A 192 -20.87 -14.18 14.72
CA TYR A 192 -22.02 -13.37 14.30
C TYR A 192 -21.62 -11.96 13.83
N CYS A 193 -20.60 -11.36 14.45
CA CYS A 193 -20.13 -10.01 14.10
C CYS A 193 -19.21 -9.97 12.87
N LYS A 194 -18.63 -11.11 12.43
CA LYS A 194 -17.78 -11.20 11.21
C LYS A 194 -18.46 -10.62 9.95
N PRO A 195 -19.68 -11.06 9.55
CA PRO A 195 -20.35 -10.55 8.35
C PRO A 195 -20.76 -9.07 8.46
N LYS A 196 -20.92 -8.54 9.67
CA LYS A 196 -21.30 -7.14 9.92
C LYS A 196 -20.14 -6.15 9.79
N GLY A 197 -18.93 -6.65 9.49
CA GLY A 197 -17.78 -5.82 9.15
C GLY A 197 -16.79 -5.61 10.29
N LEU A 198 -16.94 -6.33 11.42
CA LEU A 198 -15.99 -6.28 12.54
C LEU A 198 -14.54 -6.48 12.08
N HIS A 199 -14.34 -7.45 11.19
CA HIS A 199 -13.04 -7.77 10.60
C HIS A 199 -12.41 -6.58 9.86
N ARG A 200 -13.21 -5.73 9.21
CA ARG A 200 -12.72 -4.57 8.46
C ARG A 200 -12.24 -3.48 9.40
N PHE A 201 -13.04 -3.15 10.42
CA PHE A 201 -12.69 -2.10 11.39
C PHE A 201 -11.42 -2.48 12.17
N TYR A 202 -11.26 -3.76 12.52
CA TYR A 202 -10.08 -4.22 13.22
C TYR A 202 -8.81 -4.19 12.34
N VAL A 203 -8.90 -4.65 11.09
CA VAL A 203 -7.75 -4.60 10.15
C VAL A 203 -7.36 -3.16 9.76
N GLU A 204 -8.32 -2.24 9.74
CA GLU A 204 -8.09 -0.81 9.51
C GLU A 204 -7.61 -0.05 10.77
N ASN A 205 -7.34 -0.74 11.90
CA ASN A 205 -6.97 -0.14 13.21
C ASN A 205 -8.02 0.81 13.80
N LYS A 206 -9.27 0.73 13.34
CA LYS A 206 -10.42 1.51 13.81
C LYS A 206 -11.08 0.85 15.01
N LYS A 207 -10.34 0.81 16.12
CA LYS A 207 -10.71 0.06 17.34
C LYS A 207 -11.95 0.63 18.01
N ILE A 208 -12.15 1.94 17.98
CA ILE A 208 -13.31 2.60 18.59
C ILE A 208 -14.57 2.24 17.81
N GLU A 209 -14.54 2.33 16.48
CA GLU A 209 -15.67 1.96 15.64
C GLU A 209 -16.01 0.46 15.72
N ALA A 210 -15.00 -0.38 15.93
CA ALA A 210 -15.21 -1.80 16.21
C ALA A 210 -15.94 -2.02 17.55
N ILE A 211 -15.59 -1.25 18.59
CA ILE A 211 -16.27 -1.32 19.89
C ILE A 211 -17.72 -0.82 19.79
N ASP A 212 -17.95 0.30 19.11
CA ASP A 212 -19.31 0.83 18.90
C ASP A 212 -20.20 -0.17 18.15
N LEU A 213 -19.63 -0.85 17.14
CA LEU A 213 -20.31 -1.93 16.45
C LEU A 213 -20.62 -3.08 17.42
N LEU A 214 -19.66 -3.56 18.20
CA LEU A 214 -19.87 -4.66 19.15
C LEU A 214 -20.95 -4.33 20.20
N ILE A 215 -20.99 -3.09 20.71
CA ILE A 215 -22.01 -2.65 21.67
C ILE A 215 -23.39 -2.70 21.02
N LYS A 216 -23.53 -2.12 19.83
CA LYS A 216 -24.80 -2.12 19.09
C LYS A 216 -25.28 -3.54 18.78
N GLU A 217 -24.35 -4.40 18.40
CA GLU A 217 -24.65 -5.77 18.01
C GLU A 217 -24.95 -6.69 19.19
N ALA A 218 -24.34 -6.46 20.35
CA ALA A 218 -24.68 -7.19 21.56
C ALA A 218 -26.14 -6.92 22.01
N GLU A 219 -26.65 -5.71 21.81
CA GLU A 219 -28.06 -5.40 22.08
C GLU A 219 -29.02 -6.15 21.16
N GLU A 220 -28.64 -6.41 19.90
CA GLU A 220 -29.43 -7.23 18.97
C GLU A 220 -29.33 -8.71 19.32
N PHE A 221 -28.11 -9.20 19.59
CA PHE A 221 -27.85 -10.60 19.91
C PHE A 221 -28.58 -11.05 21.19
N ASN A 222 -28.53 -10.23 22.26
CA ASN A 222 -29.22 -10.52 23.53
C ASN A 222 -30.76 -10.44 23.46
N LYS A 223 -31.33 -9.93 22.36
CA LYS A 223 -32.79 -9.95 22.12
C LYS A 223 -33.25 -11.17 21.34
N THR A 224 -32.31 -11.87 20.70
CA THR A 224 -32.60 -12.97 19.77
C THR A 224 -32.55 -14.34 20.47
N ASP A 225 -31.96 -14.41 21.66
CA ASP A 225 -32.00 -15.52 22.63
C ASP A 225 -32.92 -15.18 23.82
#